data_AF-A0A4R9HAV7-F1
#
_entry.id   AF-A0A4R9HAV7-F1
#
_cell.length_a   1.000
_cell.length_b   1.000
_cell.length_c   1.000
_cell.angle_alpha   90.00
_cell.angle_beta   90.00
_cell.angle_gamma   90.00
#
_symmetry.space_group_name_H-M   'P 1'
#
loop_
_entity.id
_entity.type
_entity.pdbx_description
1 polymer ?
#
loop_
_entity_poly.entity_id
_entity_poly.type
_entity_poly.pdbx_seq_one_letter_code
_entity_poly.pdbx_strand_id
1 'polypeptide(L)'
;MKIRVSDIKVKNRIRKDLGDLHGLKSSIQNLGLLHPIIIDLDNKLVSGERRLECVKLLGWEYVDVRIVDVRSKKERVLIEAEENNVRLPFTPEEQERAQKLLRRYSHTGILGRLFAWLLDLWEWFWSWLFKN
;
A
#
# COMPACT_ATOMS: atom_id res chain seq x y z
N MET A 1 -5.24 0.61 -15.65
CA MET A 1 -6.50 0.94 -16.34
C MET A 1 -7.44 1.55 -15.32
N LYS A 2 -8.25 2.55 -15.67
CA LYS A 2 -9.28 3.09 -14.77
C LYS A 2 -10.65 2.58 -15.17
N ILE A 3 -11.47 2.17 -14.20
CA ILE A 3 -12.87 1.79 -14.39
C ILE A 3 -13.73 2.46 -13.33
N ARG A 4 -15.04 2.53 -13.59
CA ARG A 4 -15.97 3.04 -12.59
C ARG A 4 -15.98 2.10 -11.39
N VAL A 5 -15.98 2.67 -10.20
CA VAL A 5 -16.04 1.89 -8.94
C VAL A 5 -17.34 1.07 -8.88
N SER A 6 -18.42 1.58 -9.46
CA SER A 6 -19.72 0.91 -9.58
C SER A 6 -19.68 -0.36 -10.44
N ASP A 7 -18.73 -0.46 -11.37
CA ASP A 7 -18.67 -1.57 -12.33
C ASP A 7 -17.96 -2.79 -11.73
N ILE A 8 -17.29 -2.61 -10.58
CA ILE A 8 -16.55 -3.66 -9.88
C ILE A 8 -17.52 -4.56 -9.12
N LYS A 9 -17.59 -5.82 -9.54
CA LYS A 9 -18.48 -6.83 -8.97
C LYS A 9 -17.78 -7.56 -7.82
N VAL A 10 -18.30 -7.42 -6.61
CA VAL A 10 -17.82 -8.17 -5.43
C VAL A 10 -18.70 -9.40 -5.26
N LYS A 11 -18.12 -10.60 -5.30
CA LYS A 11 -18.84 -11.88 -5.07
C LYS A 11 -17.96 -12.86 -4.29
N ASN A 12 -18.59 -13.63 -3.41
CA ASN A 12 -18.02 -14.78 -2.68
C ASN A 12 -16.59 -14.52 -2.16
N ARG A 13 -16.47 -13.67 -1.14
CA ARG A 13 -15.19 -13.29 -0.51
C ARG A 13 -14.85 -14.23 0.65
N ILE A 14 -13.57 -14.49 0.86
CA ILE A 14 -13.08 -15.33 1.97
C ILE A 14 -13.11 -14.51 3.27
N ARG A 15 -12.69 -13.23 3.18
CA ARG A 15 -12.75 -12.28 4.29
C ARG A 15 -14.19 -11.85 4.55
N LYS A 16 -14.70 -12.12 5.75
CA LYS A 16 -16.08 -11.74 6.18
C LYS A 16 -16.13 -10.41 6.92
N ASP A 17 -15.07 -10.09 7.66
CA ASP A 17 -14.92 -8.83 8.38
C ASP A 17 -13.77 -8.03 7.77
N LEU A 18 -14.06 -6.78 7.40
CA LEU A 18 -13.07 -5.86 6.87
C LEU A 18 -12.30 -5.14 7.96
N GLY A 19 -12.71 -5.22 9.23
CA GLY A 19 -12.07 -4.57 10.36
C GLY A 19 -12.00 -3.05 10.22
N ASP A 20 -11.09 -2.41 10.98
CA ASP A 20 -10.90 -0.96 10.90
C ASP A 20 -10.27 -0.55 9.56
N LEU A 21 -10.97 0.35 8.86
CA LEU A 21 -10.56 0.94 7.59
C LEU A 21 -10.07 2.38 7.73
N HIS A 22 -10.15 3.00 8.91
CA HIS A 22 -9.91 4.43 9.08
C HIS A 22 -8.47 4.80 8.69
N GLY A 23 -7.47 4.08 9.20
CA GLY A 23 -6.07 4.32 8.85
C GLY A 23 -5.77 4.12 7.36
N LEU A 24 -6.35 3.09 6.74
CA LEU A 24 -6.18 2.82 5.31
C LEU A 24 -6.86 3.89 4.45
N LYS A 25 -8.06 4.33 4.84
CA LYS A 25 -8.80 5.41 4.18
C LYS A 25 -7.98 6.70 4.20
N SER A 26 -7.47 7.10 5.36
CA SER A 26 -6.63 8.30 5.51
C SER A 26 -5.35 8.21 4.68
N SER A 27 -4.71 7.03 4.64
CA SER A 27 -3.55 6.79 3.79
C SER A 27 -3.88 6.97 2.29
N ILE A 28 -4.99 6.38 1.82
CA ILE A 28 -5.43 6.52 0.42
C ILE A 28 -5.80 7.97 0.09
N GLN A 29 -6.41 8.70 1.02
CA GLN A 29 -6.75 10.11 0.82
C GLN A 29 -5.51 10.99 0.67
N ASN A 30 -4.46 10.72 1.44
CA ASN A 30 -3.24 11.54 1.46
C ASN A 30 -2.22 11.16 0.38
N LEU A 31 -2.08 9.86 0.10
CA LEU A 31 -1.04 9.32 -0.79
C LEU A 31 -1.59 8.78 -2.11
N GLY A 32 -2.91 8.68 -2.24
CA GLY A 32 -3.55 7.95 -3.33
C GLY A 32 -3.50 6.43 -3.13
N LEU A 33 -3.99 5.72 -4.14
CA LEU A 33 -4.02 4.27 -4.13
C LEU A 33 -2.66 3.70 -4.58
N LEU A 34 -1.77 3.43 -3.62
CA LEU A 34 -0.40 2.92 -3.91
C LEU A 34 -0.38 1.55 -4.59
N HIS A 35 -1.36 0.69 -4.27
CA HIS A 35 -1.49 -0.64 -4.86
C HIS A 35 -2.82 -0.78 -5.58
N PRO A 36 -2.84 -1.11 -6.88
CA PRO A 36 -4.06 -1.18 -7.66
C PRO A 36 -4.98 -2.29 -7.16
N ILE A 37 -6.28 -2.13 -7.42
CA ILE A 37 -7.28 -3.17 -7.19
C ILE A 37 -7.16 -4.22 -8.30
N ILE A 38 -7.25 -5.50 -7.95
CA ILE A 38 -7.09 -6.59 -8.92
C ILE A 38 -8.48 -7.12 -9.28
N ILE A 39 -8.80 -7.13 -10.57
CA ILE A 39 -10.05 -7.64 -11.13
C ILE A 39 -9.79 -8.68 -12.22
N ASP A 40 -10.79 -9.47 -12.56
CA ASP A 40 -10.78 -10.31 -13.76
C ASP A 40 -11.36 -9.58 -14.99
N LEU A 41 -11.40 -10.28 -16.12
CA LEU A 41 -11.96 -9.81 -17.39
C LEU A 41 -13.46 -9.45 -17.32
N ASP A 42 -14.20 -9.95 -16.32
CA ASP A 42 -15.63 -9.68 -16.11
C ASP A 42 -15.89 -8.53 -15.11
N ASN A 43 -14.84 -7.79 -14.74
CA ASN A 43 -14.81 -6.79 -13.66
C ASN A 43 -15.13 -7.36 -12.28
N LYS A 44 -14.94 -8.66 -12.04
CA LYS A 44 -15.12 -9.24 -10.70
C LYS A 44 -13.86 -9.01 -9.88
N LEU A 45 -14.04 -8.57 -8.64
CA LEU A 45 -12.96 -8.40 -7.69
C LEU A 45 -12.24 -9.72 -7.43
N VAL A 46 -10.92 -9.69 -7.59
CA VAL A 46 -10.01 -10.80 -7.24
C VAL A 46 -9.31 -10.46 -5.92
N SER A 47 -8.70 -9.27 -5.81
CA SER A 47 -8.02 -8.80 -4.61
C SER A 47 -8.11 -7.28 -4.42
N GLY A 48 -7.92 -6.82 -3.18
CA GLY A 48 -7.98 -5.41 -2.81
C GLY A 48 -9.31 -4.94 -2.24
N GLU A 49 -10.10 -5.82 -1.62
CA GLU A 49 -11.43 -5.51 -1.09
C GLU A 49 -11.46 -4.34 -0.09
N ARG A 50 -10.55 -4.33 0.89
CA ARG A 50 -10.43 -3.22 1.85
C ARG A 50 -10.14 -1.89 1.14
N ARG A 51 -9.29 -1.91 0.11
CA ARG A 51 -8.95 -0.73 -0.69
C ARG A 51 -10.14 -0.26 -1.52
N LEU A 52 -10.88 -1.19 -2.12
CA LEU A 52 -12.13 -0.91 -2.83
C LEU A 52 -13.15 -0.22 -1.91
N GLU A 53 -13.30 -0.72 -0.69
CA GLU A 53 -14.23 -0.12 0.28
C GLU A 53 -13.78 1.27 0.71
N CYS A 54 -12.49 1.48 0.97
CA CYS A 54 -11.96 2.81 1.25
C CYS A 54 -12.21 3.81 0.12
N VAL A 55 -12.01 3.44 -1.16
CA VAL A 55 -12.25 4.36 -2.28
C VAL A 55 -13.75 4.66 -2.46
N LYS A 56 -14.64 3.70 -2.18
CA LYS A 56 -16.09 3.94 -2.12
C LYS A 56 -16.45 4.93 -1.03
N LEU A 57 -15.92 4.74 0.18
CA LEU A 57 -16.12 5.64 1.33
C LEU A 57 -15.52 7.04 1.13
N LEU A 58 -14.57 7.19 0.20
CA LEU A 58 -14.00 8.47 -0.23
C LEU A 58 -14.78 9.10 -1.40
N GLY A 59 -15.78 8.43 -1.95
CA GLY A 59 -16.60 8.94 -3.05
C GLY A 59 -15.90 8.94 -4.41
N TRP A 60 -14.90 8.08 -4.62
CA TRP A 60 -14.21 8.01 -5.92
C TRP A 60 -15.13 7.42 -6.98
N GLU A 61 -15.27 8.11 -8.11
CA GLU A 61 -16.05 7.60 -9.26
C GLU A 61 -15.26 6.54 -10.04
N TYR A 62 -13.95 6.76 -10.19
CA TYR A 62 -13.04 5.88 -10.92
C TYR A 62 -11.88 5.42 -10.05
N VAL A 63 -11.40 4.20 -10.28
CA VAL A 63 -10.25 3.65 -9.57
C VAL A 63 -9.30 2.92 -10.52
N ASP A 64 -8.01 3.00 -10.21
CA ASP A 64 -6.97 2.25 -10.91
C ASP A 64 -7.03 0.76 -10.56
N VAL A 65 -7.16 -0.04 -11.62
CA VAL A 65 -7.24 -1.49 -11.55
C VAL A 65 -6.19 -2.17 -12.44
N ARG A 66 -5.81 -3.37 -12.01
CA ARG A 66 -5.05 -4.34 -12.79
C ARG A 66 -5.97 -5.52 -13.13
N ILE A 67 -6.08 -5.83 -14.41
CA ILE A 67 -6.82 -7.00 -14.88
C ILE A 67 -5.87 -8.21 -14.86
N VAL A 68 -6.39 -9.34 -14.42
CA VAL A 68 -5.74 -10.66 -14.51
C VAL A 68 -6.68 -11.64 -15.21
N ASP A 69 -6.13 -12.47 -16.10
CA ASP A 69 -6.86 -13.58 -16.70
C ASP A 69 -6.94 -14.72 -15.67
N VAL A 70 -8.10 -14.89 -15.05
CA VAL A 70 -8.34 -15.93 -14.04
C VAL A 70 -9.13 -17.06 -14.68
N ARG A 71 -8.47 -18.19 -14.87
CA ARG A 71 -8.99 -19.34 -15.62
C ARG A 71 -9.79 -20.30 -14.76
N SER A 72 -9.66 -20.22 -13.43
CA SER A 72 -10.38 -21.10 -12.50
C SER A 72 -10.74 -20.44 -11.17
N LYS A 73 -11.75 -20.99 -10.48
CA LYS A 73 -12.07 -20.59 -9.09
C LYS A 73 -10.89 -20.83 -8.13
N LYS A 74 -10.11 -21.91 -8.33
CA LYS A 74 -8.93 -22.23 -7.53
C LYS A 74 -7.87 -21.13 -7.65
N GLU A 75 -7.61 -20.67 -8.87
CA GLU A 75 -6.67 -19.58 -9.13
C GLU A 75 -7.11 -18.27 -8.48
N ARG A 76 -8.41 -17.94 -8.51
CA ARG A 76 -8.94 -16.78 -7.77
C ARG A 76 -8.63 -16.87 -6.27
N VAL A 77 -8.93 -18.01 -5.66
CA VAL A 77 -8.70 -18.24 -4.23
C VAL A 77 -7.22 -18.16 -3.90
N LEU A 78 -6.35 -18.71 -4.77
CA LEU A 78 -4.92 -18.63 -4.61
C LEU A 78 -4.44 -17.18 -4.62
N ILE A 79 -4.86 -16.37 -5.60
CA ILE A 79 -4.48 -14.95 -5.66
C ILE A 79 -4.95 -14.18 -4.42
N GLU A 80 -6.18 -14.44 -3.96
CA GLU A 80 -6.71 -13.82 -2.74
C GLU A 80 -5.92 -14.22 -1.48
N ALA A 81 -5.53 -15.50 -1.38
CA ALA A 81 -4.73 -16.01 -0.27
C ALA A 81 -3.30 -15.45 -0.28
N GLU A 82 -2.63 -15.47 -1.43
CA GLU A 82 -1.25 -15.00 -1.60
C GLU A 82 -1.10 -13.51 -1.27
N GLU A 83 -2.06 -12.66 -1.67
CA GLU A 83 -2.01 -11.23 -1.33
C GLU A 83 -2.00 -10.96 0.18
N ASN A 84 -2.67 -11.82 0.95
CA ASN A 84 -2.73 -11.68 2.40
C ASN A 84 -1.55 -12.37 3.10
N ASN A 85 -1.11 -13.54 2.62
CA ASN A 85 -0.16 -14.40 3.31
C ASN A 85 1.31 -14.06 3.03
N VAL A 86 1.63 -13.57 1.82
CA VAL A 86 3.03 -13.30 1.43
C VAL A 86 3.53 -11.94 1.96
N ARG A 87 2.66 -11.16 2.61
CA ARG A 87 3.05 -9.87 3.16
C ARG A 87 3.88 -10.06 4.44
N LEU A 88 5.20 -9.90 4.33
CA LEU A 88 6.07 -9.80 5.49
C LEU A 88 5.88 -8.43 6.16
N PRO A 89 5.36 -8.37 7.41
CA PRO A 89 5.29 -7.11 8.14
C PRO A 89 6.71 -6.63 8.49
N PHE A 90 6.90 -5.32 8.54
CA PHE A 90 8.15 -4.76 9.05
C PHE A 90 8.40 -5.24 10.49
N THR A 91 9.66 -5.57 10.77
CA THR A 91 10.13 -5.86 12.14
C THR A 91 10.02 -4.60 13.01
N PRO A 92 9.99 -4.71 14.35
CA PRO A 92 9.95 -3.54 15.23
C PRO A 92 11.08 -2.53 14.94
N GLU A 93 12.29 -3.03 14.65
CA GLU A 93 13.46 -2.21 14.30
C GLU A 93 13.27 -1.46 12.97
N GLU A 94 12.71 -2.13 11.95
CA GLU A 94 12.40 -1.52 10.66
C GLU A 94 11.31 -0.45 10.79
N GLN A 95 10.30 -0.69 11.64
CA GLN A 95 9.25 0.29 11.94
C GLN A 95 9.82 1.52 12.64
N GLU A 96 10.70 1.34 13.64
CA GLU A 96 11.36 2.46 14.32
C GLU A 96 12.23 3.26 13.34
N ARG A 97 13.00 2.56 12.49
CA ARG A 97 13.81 3.22 11.44
C ARG A 97 12.94 4.05 10.51
N ALA A 98 11.80 3.52 10.06
CA ALA A 98 10.86 4.26 9.22
C ALA A 98 10.34 5.53 9.93
N GLN A 99 9.99 5.44 11.22
CA GLN A 99 9.55 6.60 12.02
C GLN A 99 10.67 7.65 12.16
N LYS A 100 11.91 7.22 12.43
CA LYS A 100 13.08 8.12 12.50
C LYS A 100 13.27 8.89 11.19
N LEU A 101 13.18 8.21 10.05
CA LEU A 101 13.30 8.83 8.73
C LEU A 101 12.16 9.83 8.46
N LEU A 102 10.92 9.48 8.79
CA LEU A 102 9.77 10.39 8.64
C LEU A 102 9.96 11.68 9.46
N ARG A 103 10.48 11.59 10.69
CA ARG A 103 10.82 12.79 11.52
C ARG A 103 11.98 13.59 10.94
N ARG A 104 12.99 12.93 10.39
CA ARG A 104 14.16 13.60 9.77
C ARG A 104 13.74 14.44 8.56
N TYR A 105 12.87 13.89 7.70
CA TYR A 105 12.41 14.56 6.48
C TYR A 105 11.16 15.43 6.65
N SER A 106 10.56 15.51 7.84
CA SER A 106 9.46 16.45 8.11
C SER A 106 9.91 17.92 8.24
N HIS A 107 11.22 18.20 8.36
CA HIS A 107 11.74 19.56 8.44
C HIS A 107 11.86 20.20 7.05
N THR A 108 10.84 20.98 6.66
CA THR A 108 10.65 21.49 5.30
C THR A 108 11.45 22.75 4.91
N GLY A 109 12.43 23.18 5.71
CA GLY A 109 13.32 24.33 5.40
C GLY A 109 14.59 23.93 4.63
N ILE A 110 15.09 24.81 3.74
CA ILE A 110 16.32 24.59 2.95
C ILE A 110 17.52 24.23 3.85
N LEU A 111 17.68 24.94 4.97
CA LEU A 111 18.73 24.68 5.95
C LEU A 111 18.54 23.31 6.65
N GLY A 112 17.30 22.93 6.93
CA GLY A 112 16.98 21.64 7.55
C GLY A 112 17.30 20.46 6.63
N ARG A 113 17.02 20.59 5.33
CA ARG A 113 17.38 19.56 4.33
C ARG A 113 18.89 19.44 4.16
N LEU A 114 19.60 20.57 4.12
CA LEU A 114 21.07 20.60 4.03
C LEU A 114 21.72 19.97 5.26
N PHE A 115 21.19 20.24 6.46
CA PHE A 115 21.66 19.63 7.69
C PHE A 115 21.36 18.13 7.77
N ALA A 116 20.15 17.71 7.37
CA ALA A 116 19.80 16.29 7.28
C ALA A 116 20.73 15.54 6.31
N TRP A 117 21.02 16.13 5.15
CA TRP A 117 21.97 15.58 4.18
C TRP A 117 23.40 15.49 4.75
N LEU A 118 23.87 16.50 5.50
CA LEU A 118 25.17 16.46 6.16
C LEU A 118 25.25 15.35 7.23
N LEU A 119 24.18 15.15 8.01
CA LEU A 119 24.11 14.06 8.98
C LEU A 119 24.11 12.69 8.30
N ASP A 120 23.38 12.53 7.19
CA ASP A 120 23.37 11.29 6.40
C ASP A 120 24.77 11.00 5.82
N LEU A 121 25.47 12.04 5.33
CA LEU A 121 26.84 11.93 4.83
C LEU A 121 27.83 11.55 5.95
N TRP A 122 27.65 12.09 7.15
CA TRP A 122 28.47 11.79 8.31
C TRP A 122 28.25 10.36 8.83
N GLU A 123 26.98 9.92 8.96
CA GLU A 123 26.63 8.54 9.30
C GLU A 123 27.22 7.56 8.28
N TRP A 124 27.11 7.85 6.97
CA TRP A 124 27.73 7.06 5.91
C TRP A 124 29.26 7.00 6.07
N PHE A 125 29.92 8.13 6.23
CA PHE A 125 31.38 8.22 6.33
C PHE A 125 31.91 7.41 7.51
N TRP A 126 31.32 7.54 8.69
CA TRP A 126 31.75 6.75 9.86
C TRP A 126 31.41 5.28 9.74
N SER A 127 30.28 4.95 9.10
CA SER A 127 29.96 3.56 8.79
C SER A 127 30.92 2.94 7.78
N TRP A 128 31.56 3.75 6.92
CA TRP A 128 32.63 3.29 6.03
C TRP A 128 33.96 3.18 6.78
N LEU A 129 34.23 4.11 7.71
CA LEU A 129 35.51 4.23 8.42
C LEU A 129 35.67 3.19 9.55
N PHE A 130 34.57 2.79 10.19
CA PHE A 130 34.56 1.84 11.32
C PHE A 130 33.96 0.48 11.00
N LYS A 131 33.57 0.23 9.74
CA LYS A 131 33.14 -1.09 9.29
C LYS A 131 34.30 -1.75 8.54
N ASN A 132 35.37 -1.98 9.31
CA ASN A 132 36.38 -3.02 9.14
C ASN A 132 36.53 -3.71 10.50
#